data_AF-A0A3M8CM60-F1
#
_entry.id   AF-A0A3M8CM60-F1
#
_cell.length_a   1.000
_cell.length_b   1.000
_cell.length_c   1.000
_cell.angle_alpha   90.00
_cell.angle_beta   90.00
_cell.angle_gamma   90.00
#
_symmetry.space_group_name_H-M   'P 1'
#
loop_
_entity.id
_entity.type
_entity.pdbx_description
1 polymer ?
#
loop_
_entity_poly.entity_id
_entity_poly.type
_entity_poly.pdbx_seq_one_letter_code
_entity_poly.pdbx_strand_id
1 'polypeptide(L)'
;MEANPLFKTYKEINDDMILFNDEYYLSVSLADVSAIDTGTREALFNHLFAFDSPDMELEIDVSEEAEGKWYLQLLVPHVLTLPEAAKRRLEKGKEQLLDHLSQQEGSPKLRFLSGEDIYTYVQRYNPDLRRIS
;
A
#
# COMPACT_ATOMS: atom_id res chain seq x y z
N MET A 1 30.33 -4.78 6.14
CA MET A 1 29.60 -5.77 5.35
C MET A 1 28.95 -5.02 4.21
N GLU A 2 29.37 -5.28 2.98
CA GLU A 2 28.64 -4.77 1.81
C GLU A 2 27.25 -5.42 1.80
N ALA A 3 26.20 -4.60 1.78
CA ALA A 3 24.84 -5.10 1.63
C ALA A 3 24.74 -5.76 0.26
N ASN A 4 24.45 -7.06 0.20
CA ASN A 4 24.13 -7.71 -1.07
C ASN A 4 22.86 -7.02 -1.62
N PRO A 5 22.92 -6.40 -2.81
CA PRO A 5 21.83 -5.60 -3.38
C PRO A 5 20.57 -6.41 -3.72
N LEU A 6 20.61 -7.74 -3.55
CA LEU A 6 19.46 -8.62 -3.72
C LEU A 6 18.53 -8.65 -2.49
N PHE A 7 18.99 -8.21 -1.32
CA PHE A 7 18.15 -8.22 -0.12
C PHE A 7 17.38 -6.90 0.02
N LYS A 8 16.05 -7.00 0.01
CA LYS A 8 15.16 -5.87 0.30
C LYS A 8 15.22 -5.52 1.79
N THR A 9 15.14 -4.24 2.11
CA THR A 9 15.19 -3.72 3.48
C THR A 9 13.82 -3.22 3.94
N TYR A 10 13.55 -3.35 5.24
CA TYR A 10 12.36 -2.87 5.90
C TYR A 10 12.78 -2.00 7.08
N LYS A 11 12.54 -0.70 7.01
CA LYS A 11 12.85 0.22 8.11
C LYS A 11 11.55 0.86 8.59
N GLU A 12 11.25 0.69 9.87
CA GLU A 12 10.07 1.31 10.47
C GLU A 12 10.27 2.80 10.61
N ILE A 13 9.27 3.58 10.19
CA ILE A 13 9.24 5.02 10.44
C ILE A 13 8.24 5.34 11.54
N ASN A 14 7.07 4.72 11.48
CA ASN A 14 6.03 4.76 12.51
C ASN A 14 5.08 3.54 12.34
N ASP A 15 3.98 3.51 13.09
CA ASP A 15 3.03 2.39 13.07
C ASP A 15 2.36 2.14 11.72
N ASP A 16 2.19 3.13 10.83
CA ASP A 16 1.44 2.96 9.58
C ASP A 16 2.27 3.20 8.32
N MET A 17 3.58 3.41 8.47
CA MET A 17 4.52 3.74 7.40
C MET A 17 5.91 3.16 7.64
N ILE A 18 6.46 2.57 6.58
CA ILE A 18 7.83 2.05 6.54
C ILE A 18 8.62 2.72 5.43
N LEU A 19 9.95 2.67 5.48
CA LEU A 19 10.82 2.85 4.34
C LEU A 19 11.21 1.47 3.81
N PHE A 20 10.71 1.14 2.62
CA PHE A 20 10.96 -0.12 1.93
C PHE A 20 12.10 0.05 0.92
N ASN A 21 13.11 -0.80 1.06
CA ASN A 21 14.28 -0.91 0.18
C ASN A 21 15.03 0.41 -0.09
N ASP A 22 14.97 1.37 0.85
CA ASP A 22 15.48 2.74 0.66
C ASP A 22 14.93 3.47 -0.59
N GLU A 23 13.84 2.97 -1.17
CA GLU A 23 13.24 3.45 -2.42
C GLU A 23 11.91 4.16 -2.18
N TYR A 24 11.06 3.60 -1.31
CA TYR A 24 9.70 4.10 -1.11
C TYR A 24 9.33 4.14 0.37
N TYR A 25 8.66 5.22 0.76
CA TYR A 25 7.80 5.18 1.92
C TYR A 25 6.52 4.43 1.55
N LEU A 26 6.22 3.36 2.27
CA LEU A 26 5.10 2.46 2.00
C LEU A 26 4.10 2.48 3.16
N SER A 27 2.83 2.63 2.83
CA SER A 27 1.68 2.28 3.67
C SER A 27 0.80 1.30 2.91
N VAL A 28 0.08 0.42 3.62
CA VAL A 28 -0.73 -0.62 2.99
C VAL A 28 -2.14 -0.56 3.55
N SER A 29 -3.15 -0.70 2.67
CA SER A 29 -4.52 -0.93 3.09
C SER A 29 -5.07 -2.23 2.50
N LEU A 30 -5.99 -2.86 3.22
CA LEU A 30 -6.68 -4.08 2.83
C LEU A 30 -8.11 -3.73 2.44
N ALA A 31 -8.51 -4.13 1.24
CA ALA A 31 -9.89 -4.09 0.76
C ALA A 31 -10.48 -5.50 0.81
N ASP A 32 -11.60 -5.66 1.52
CA ASP A 32 -12.39 -6.89 1.51
C ASP A 32 -13.35 -6.88 0.31
N VAL A 33 -13.03 -7.71 -0.68
CA VAL A 33 -13.81 -7.87 -1.93
C VAL A 33 -14.56 -9.21 -1.96
N SER A 34 -14.61 -9.94 -0.85
CA SER A 34 -15.23 -11.28 -0.77
C SER A 34 -16.72 -11.28 -1.10
N ALA A 35 -17.42 -10.20 -0.71
CA ALA A 35 -18.86 -10.02 -0.94
C ALA A 35 -19.18 -9.31 -2.26
N ILE A 36 -18.17 -8.89 -3.03
CA ILE A 36 -18.35 -8.15 -4.29
C ILE A 36 -18.41 -9.15 -5.44
N ASP A 37 -19.46 -9.07 -6.26
CA ASP A 37 -19.60 -9.90 -7.45
C ASP A 37 -18.55 -9.56 -8.51
N THR A 38 -18.31 -10.48 -9.45
CA THR A 38 -17.23 -10.34 -10.45
C THR A 38 -17.36 -9.07 -11.30
N GLY A 39 -18.57 -8.67 -11.70
CA GLY A 39 -18.75 -7.49 -12.56
C GLY A 39 -18.46 -6.20 -11.80
N THR A 40 -18.96 -6.09 -10.58
CA THR A 40 -18.66 -4.95 -9.69
C THR A 40 -17.18 -4.92 -9.32
N ARG A 41 -16.54 -6.08 -9.15
CA ARG A 41 -15.10 -6.17 -8.87
C ARG A 41 -14.25 -5.67 -10.03
N GLU A 42 -14.57 -6.04 -11.27
CA GLU A 42 -13.88 -5.52 -12.46
C GLU A 42 -14.04 -3.99 -12.58
N ALA A 43 -15.25 -3.48 -12.34
CA ALA A 43 -15.49 -2.03 -12.31
C ALA A 43 -14.67 -1.33 -11.21
N LEU A 44 -14.62 -1.92 -10.01
CA LEU A 44 -13.81 -1.42 -8.89
C LEU A 44 -12.32 -1.41 -9.23
N PHE A 45 -11.79 -2.47 -9.85
CA PHE A 45 -10.39 -2.52 -10.29
C PHE A 45 -10.07 -1.38 -11.25
N ASN A 46 -10.90 -1.21 -12.29
CA ASN A 46 -10.72 -0.16 -13.28
C ASN A 46 -10.82 1.24 -12.65
N HIS A 47 -11.73 1.42 -11.70
CA HIS A 47 -11.87 2.67 -10.95
C HIS A 47 -10.63 2.98 -10.11
N LEU A 48 -10.12 2.00 -9.35
CA LEU A 48 -8.89 2.13 -8.58
C LEU A 48 -7.66 2.34 -9.49
N PHE A 49 -7.59 1.67 -10.63
CA PHE A 49 -6.48 1.81 -11.59
C PHE A 49 -6.45 3.19 -12.24
N ALA A 50 -7.60 3.84 -12.39
CA ALA A 50 -7.71 5.21 -12.87
C ALA A 50 -7.42 6.27 -11.80
N PHE A 51 -7.19 5.88 -10.55
CA PHE A 51 -6.82 6.81 -9.49
C PHE A 51 -5.44 7.40 -9.76
N ASP A 52 -5.36 8.73 -9.72
CA ASP A 52 -4.11 9.48 -9.87
C ASP A 52 -4.02 10.52 -8.76
N SER A 53 -2.83 10.66 -8.18
CA SER A 53 -2.57 11.59 -7.08
C SER A 53 -1.18 12.21 -7.23
N PRO A 54 -1.05 13.55 -7.08
CA PRO A 54 0.26 14.17 -7.00
C PRO A 54 0.97 13.85 -5.68
N ASP A 55 0.26 13.38 -4.66
CA ASP A 55 0.78 13.14 -3.33
C ASP A 55 1.37 11.72 -3.21
N MET A 56 0.81 10.71 -3.87
CA MET A 56 1.29 9.32 -3.77
C MET A 56 1.00 8.50 -5.03
N GLU A 57 1.74 7.40 -5.19
CA GLU A 57 1.47 6.36 -6.17
C GLU A 57 0.63 5.24 -5.51
N LEU A 58 -0.30 4.68 -6.27
CA LEU A 58 -1.15 3.57 -5.83
C LEU A 58 -0.83 2.31 -6.65
N GLU A 59 -0.48 1.22 -5.98
CA GLU A 59 -0.40 -0.10 -6.60
C GLU A 59 -1.47 -1.03 -6.02
N ILE A 60 -2.08 -1.84 -6.89
CA ILE A 60 -3.15 -2.78 -6.52
C ILE A 60 -2.59 -4.20 -6.61
N ASP A 61 -2.57 -4.88 -5.48
CA ASP A 61 -2.16 -6.27 -5.35
C ASP A 61 -3.38 -7.17 -5.16
N VAL A 62 -3.67 -7.95 -6.20
CA VAL A 62 -4.80 -8.88 -6.28
C VAL A 62 -4.40 -10.33 -6.03
N SER A 63 -3.20 -10.60 -5.51
CA SER A 63 -2.68 -11.97 -5.40
C SER A 63 -3.52 -12.88 -4.49
N GLU A 64 -4.28 -12.29 -3.56
CA GLU A 64 -5.20 -13.00 -2.65
C GLU A 64 -6.69 -12.78 -3.01
N GLU A 65 -6.99 -12.44 -4.27
CA GLU A 65 -8.37 -12.26 -4.71
C GLU A 65 -9.24 -13.51 -4.49
N ALA A 66 -8.66 -14.71 -4.62
CA ALA A 66 -9.36 -15.96 -4.37
C ALA A 66 -9.85 -16.08 -2.91
N GLU A 67 -9.23 -15.36 -1.97
CA GLU A 67 -9.66 -15.24 -0.58
C GLU A 67 -10.54 -14.00 -0.33
N GLY A 68 -10.87 -13.25 -1.38
CA GLY A 68 -11.63 -12.01 -1.31
C GLY A 68 -10.84 -10.83 -0.76
N LYS A 69 -9.51 -10.81 -0.93
CA LYS A 69 -8.64 -9.75 -0.40
C LYS A 69 -7.85 -9.09 -1.51
N TRP A 70 -7.89 -7.76 -1.54
CA TRP A 70 -6.93 -6.94 -2.29
C TRP A 70 -6.13 -6.07 -1.35
N TYR A 71 -4.84 -5.90 -1.65
CA TYR A 71 -3.98 -4.96 -0.94
C TYR A 71 -3.73 -3.75 -1.81
N LEU A 72 -3.87 -2.56 -1.23
CA LEU A 72 -3.54 -1.31 -1.90
C LEU A 72 -2.26 -0.77 -1.26
N GLN A 73 -1.19 -0.70 -2.03
CA GLN A 73 0.07 -0.10 -1.61
C GLN A 73 0.03 1.39 -1.94
N LEU A 74 0.25 2.22 -0.93
CA LEU A 74 0.36 3.66 -1.06
C LEU A 74 1.83 4.03 -0.92
N LEU A 75 2.39 4.60 -1.98
CA LEU A 75 3.83 4.76 -2.16
C LEU A 75 4.19 6.23 -2.31
N VAL A 76 5.23 6.65 -1.59
CA VAL A 76 5.88 7.94 -1.83
C VAL A 76 7.36 7.70 -2.08
N PRO A 77 7.91 8.13 -3.23
CA PRO A 77 9.34 7.98 -3.51
C PRO A 77 10.20 8.61 -2.42
N HIS A 78 11.17 7.86 -1.90
CA HIS A 78 12.10 8.31 -0.87
C HIS A 78 13.09 9.37 -1.39
N VAL A 79 13.41 9.32 -2.69
CA VAL A 79 14.34 10.27 -3.32
C VAL A 79 13.88 11.71 -3.07
N LEU A 80 14.70 12.46 -2.32
CA LEU A 80 14.46 13.86 -1.93
C LEU A 80 13.20 14.09 -1.05
N THR A 81 12.61 13.04 -0.48
CA THR A 81 11.46 13.16 0.42
C THR A 81 11.90 12.81 1.85
N LEU A 82 11.71 13.75 2.78
CA LEU A 82 11.91 13.48 4.21
C LEU A 82 10.73 12.68 4.78
N PRO A 83 10.93 11.89 5.86
CA PRO A 83 9.88 11.06 6.46
C PRO A 83 8.59 11.81 6.78
N GLU A 84 8.69 13.03 7.30
CA GLU A 84 7.57 13.87 7.70
C GLU A 84 6.82 14.43 6.49
N ALA A 85 7.53 14.67 5.37
CA ALA A 85 6.91 15.06 4.12
C ALA A 85 6.19 13.86 3.48
N ALA A 86 6.81 12.67 3.49
CA ALA A 86 6.18 11.44 3.03
C ALA A 86 4.92 11.11 3.83
N LYS A 87 4.97 11.25 5.16
CA LYS A 87 3.81 11.06 6.03
C LYS A 87 2.63 11.95 5.62
N ARG A 88 2.86 13.27 5.47
CA ARG A 88 1.81 14.20 5.04
C ARG A 88 1.25 13.87 3.66
N ARG A 89 2.11 13.44 2.74
CA ARG A 89 1.72 13.03 1.38
C ARG A 89 0.86 11.76 1.41
N LEU A 90 1.25 10.76 2.19
CA LEU A 90 0.46 9.55 2.38
C LEU A 90 -0.88 9.85 3.06
N GLU A 91 -0.93 10.70 4.09
CA GLU A 91 -2.18 11.11 4.73
C GLU A 91 -3.15 11.75 3.72
N LYS A 92 -2.67 12.71 2.93
CA LYS A 92 -3.48 13.33 1.86
C LYS A 92 -3.90 12.35 0.78
N GLY A 93 -2.98 11.48 0.37
CA GLY A 93 -3.26 10.44 -0.63
C GLY A 93 -4.31 9.44 -0.13
N LYS A 94 -4.29 9.07 1.15
CA LYS A 94 -5.32 8.24 1.80
C LYS A 94 -6.69 8.93 1.74
N GLU A 95 -6.75 10.21 2.07
CA GLU A 95 -7.99 11.00 1.97
C GLU A 95 -8.53 11.04 0.53
N GLN A 96 -7.67 11.36 -0.44
CA GLN A 96 -8.02 11.38 -1.86
C GLN A 96 -8.49 10.02 -2.37
N LEU A 97 -7.85 8.93 -1.94
CA LEU A 97 -8.24 7.56 -2.30
C LEU A 97 -9.61 7.20 -1.75
N LEU A 98 -9.89 7.54 -0.48
CA LEU A 98 -11.19 7.30 0.14
C LEU A 98 -12.29 8.12 -0.56
N ASP A 99 -12.01 9.38 -0.87
CA ASP A 99 -12.93 10.25 -1.62
C ASP A 99 -13.19 9.69 -3.02
N HIS A 100 -12.16 9.21 -3.72
CA HIS A 100 -12.29 8.56 -5.03
C HIS A 100 -13.14 7.31 -4.95
N LEU A 101 -12.88 6.42 -3.98
CA LEU A 101 -13.66 5.21 -3.77
C LEU A 101 -15.13 5.49 -3.42
N SER A 102 -15.41 6.59 -2.72
CA SER A 102 -16.79 6.98 -2.38
C SER A 102 -17.67 7.28 -3.60
N GLN A 103 -17.07 7.56 -4.76
CA GLN A 103 -17.77 7.82 -6.02
C GLN A 103 -18.23 6.55 -6.72
N GLN A 104 -17.72 5.39 -6.31
CA GLN A 104 -18.07 4.09 -6.88
C GLN A 104 -19.02 3.34 -5.94
N GLU A 105 -20.21 3.00 -6.44
CA GLU A 105 -21.17 2.21 -5.68
C GLU A 105 -20.61 0.81 -5.42
N GLY A 106 -20.81 0.30 -4.21
CA GLY A 106 -20.29 -1.02 -3.81
C GLY A 106 -18.81 -1.04 -3.44
N SER A 107 -18.14 0.11 -3.35
CA SER A 107 -16.75 0.18 -2.88
C SER A 107 -16.57 -0.46 -1.50
N PRO A 108 -15.52 -1.29 -1.31
CA PRO A 108 -15.25 -1.93 -0.04
C PRO A 108 -14.78 -0.92 0.99
N LYS A 109 -14.96 -1.25 2.27
CA LYS A 109 -14.27 -0.53 3.34
C LYS A 109 -12.79 -0.90 3.33
N LEU A 110 -11.93 0.10 3.37
CA LEU A 110 -10.50 -0.11 3.53
C LEU A 110 -10.14 -0.25 5.01
N ARG A 111 -9.32 -1.25 5.33
CA ARG A 111 -8.62 -1.37 6.60
C ARG A 111 -7.14 -1.01 6.38
N PHE A 112 -6.70 0.13 6.91
CA PHE A 112 -5.28 0.48 6.89
C PHE A 112 -4.50 -0.43 7.84
N LEU A 113 -3.45 -1.07 7.32
CA LEU A 113 -2.58 -1.95 8.09
C LEU A 113 -1.64 -1.14 8.97
N SER A 114 -1.17 -1.74 10.06
CA SER A 114 -0.21 -1.12 10.96
C SER A 114 0.76 -2.13 11.58
N GLY A 115 1.95 -1.66 11.94
CA GLY A 115 2.99 -2.40 12.64
C GLY A 115 3.29 -3.74 11.96
N GLU A 116 3.11 -4.81 12.71
CA GLU A 116 3.38 -6.18 12.26
C GLU A 116 2.48 -6.64 11.10
N ASP A 117 1.31 -6.03 10.87
CA ASP A 117 0.48 -6.35 9.70
C ASP A 117 1.18 -5.92 8.40
N ILE A 118 1.85 -4.75 8.40
CA ILE A 118 2.63 -4.28 7.26
C ILE A 118 3.87 -5.17 7.07
N TYR A 119 4.56 -5.51 8.16
CA TYR A 119 5.72 -6.40 8.10
C TYR A 119 5.35 -7.76 7.48
N THR A 120 4.26 -8.38 7.96
CA THR A 120 3.78 -9.67 7.44
C THR A 120 3.44 -9.59 5.96
N TYR A 121 2.78 -8.50 5.53
CA TYR A 121 2.48 -8.26 4.12
C TYR A 121 3.75 -8.18 3.28
N VAL A 122 4.73 -7.36 3.67
CA VAL A 122 5.96 -7.17 2.90
C VAL A 122 6.83 -8.44 2.90
N GLN A 123 6.92 -9.14 4.03
CA GLN A 123 7.70 -10.38 4.16
C GLN A 123 7.16 -11.50 3.25
N ARG A 124 5.84 -11.56 3.02
CA ARG A 124 5.23 -12.55 2.11
C ARG A 124 5.86 -12.54 0.72
N TYR A 125 6.22 -11.36 0.21
CA TYR A 125 6.84 -11.20 -1.12
C TYR A 125 8.37 -11.15 -1.07
N ASN A 126 8.96 -11.01 0.12
CA ASN A 126 10.37 -10.79 0.33
C ASN A 126 10.86 -11.77 1.43
N PRO A 127 11.07 -13.05 1.12
CA PRO A 127 11.41 -14.06 2.13
C PRO A 127 12.71 -13.74 2.88
N ASP A 128 13.64 -13.04 2.25
CA ASP A 128 14.92 -12.61 2.84
C ASP A 128 14.90 -11.14 3.33
N LEU A 129 13.71 -10.61 3.64
CA LEU A 129 13.52 -9.23 4.10
C LEU A 129 14.36 -8.95 5.36
N ARG A 130 15.13 -7.87 5.32
CA ARG A 130 15.95 -7.45 6.46
C ARG A 130 15.29 -6.27 7.17
N ARG A 131 14.86 -6.49 8.42
CA ARG A 131 14.42 -5.41 9.30
C ARG A 131 15.63 -4.61 9.78
N ILE A 132 15.64 -3.31 9.47
CA ILE A 132 16.66 -2.35 9.89
C ILE A 132 16.07 -1.49 10.99
N SER A 133 16.80 -1.42 12.10
CA SER A 133 16.52 -0.57 13.25
C SER A 133 17.15 0.82 13.14
#